data_AF-A0A7V9PS87-F1
#
_entry.id   AF-A0A7V9PS87-F1
#
_cell.length_a   1.000
_cell.length_b   1.000
_cell.length_c   1.000
_cell.angle_alpha   90.00
_cell.angle_beta   90.00
_cell.angle_gamma   90.00
#
_symmetry.space_group_name_H-M   'P 1'
#
loop_
_entity.id
_entity.type
_entity.pdbx_description
1 polymer ?
#
loop_
_entity_poly.entity_id
_entity_poly.type
_entity_poly.pdbx_seq_one_letter_code
_entity_poly.pdbx_strand_id
1 'polypeptide(L)'
;MRHLIIVVATALLLAGCGSSGVVVQGDPASSPYEGPMDLPIDYRDPATVGERSGAAGRALECEGAPYDGGGADYDSGLASVQDSPAAALDNLFEEDVIGALPEEGYRVEREDDGRVLFSYDVGARTKIAFVAFDSVTDYNGDEGWGVEAWAQCDPSELPATVTDDLGIQVWEDSSGQRAPVTRIQSFQGAEHCDWQDITFLHLSRDSGTDEYVRDRHDELAGFLRTSFDGTASLPHNATSTGLHRDGRELWLGSTHDAAYLVSLDDSDDIERWPASKQPIGCL
;
A
#
# COMPACT_ATOMS: atom_id res chain seq x y z
N MET A 1 -49.97 23.99 51.37
CA MET A 1 -49.11 22.90 50.87
C MET A 1 -48.82 23.22 49.41
N ARG A 2 -47.60 23.68 49.11
CA ARG A 2 -47.14 24.09 47.77
C ARG A 2 -46.65 22.83 47.04
N HIS A 3 -47.25 22.50 45.90
CA HIS A 3 -46.75 21.44 45.03
C HIS A 3 -45.64 22.02 44.14
N LEU A 4 -44.43 21.49 44.31
CA LEU A 4 -43.27 21.77 43.47
C LEU A 4 -43.35 20.78 42.29
N ILE A 5 -43.56 21.28 41.07
CA ILE A 5 -43.45 20.48 39.85
C ILE A 5 -41.99 20.54 39.42
N ILE A 6 -41.29 19.42 39.53
CA ILE A 6 -39.92 19.26 39.03
C ILE A 6 -40.03 18.78 37.59
N VAL A 7 -39.65 19.64 36.64
CA VAL A 7 -39.46 19.28 35.24
C VAL A 7 -38.04 18.71 35.12
N VAL A 8 -37.92 17.39 34.95
CA VAL A 8 -36.66 16.74 34.63
C VAL A 8 -36.47 16.86 33.12
N ALA A 9 -35.55 17.73 32.70
CA ALA A 9 -35.09 17.79 31.32
C ALA A 9 -34.09 16.66 31.08
N THR A 10 -34.54 15.59 30.43
CA THR A 10 -33.69 14.47 30.01
C THR A 10 -32.84 14.93 28.82
N ALA A 11 -31.54 15.16 29.04
CA ALA A 11 -30.59 15.38 27.96
C ALA A 11 -30.36 14.05 27.22
N LEU A 12 -30.87 13.95 25.99
CA LEU A 12 -30.56 12.88 25.05
C LEU A 12 -29.12 13.09 24.55
N LEU A 13 -28.17 12.35 25.14
CA LEU A 13 -26.84 12.15 24.55
C LEU A 13 -27.02 11.24 23.34
N LEU A 14 -27.08 11.82 22.15
CA LEU A 14 -26.92 11.10 20.89
C LEU A 14 -25.44 10.68 20.80
N ALA A 15 -25.14 9.45 21.20
CA ALA A 15 -23.91 8.80 20.77
C ALA A 15 -24.06 8.53 19.27
N GLY A 16 -23.44 9.39 18.44
CA GLY A 16 -23.31 9.12 17.02
C GLY A 16 -22.47 7.86 16.84
N CYS A 17 -23.07 6.81 16.29
CA CYS A 17 -22.31 5.72 15.69
C CYS A 17 -21.46 6.36 14.59
N GLY A 18 -20.14 6.40 14.77
CA GLY A 18 -19.22 6.84 13.73
C GLY A 18 -19.38 5.91 12.54
N SER A 19 -19.87 6.45 11.43
CA SER A 19 -19.70 5.79 10.14
C SER A 19 -18.21 5.83 9.83
N SER A 20 -17.59 4.65 9.71
CA SER A 20 -16.26 4.52 9.10
C SER A 20 -16.40 4.96 7.65
N GLY A 21 -16.10 6.23 7.38
CA GLY A 21 -15.97 6.74 6.02
C GLY A 21 -14.49 6.81 5.66
N VAL A 22 -14.20 6.82 4.35
CA VAL A 22 -12.86 7.03 3.79
C VAL A 22 -12.13 8.18 4.50
N VAL A 23 -12.87 9.26 4.79
CA VAL A 23 -12.40 10.43 5.52
C VAL A 23 -12.90 10.42 6.97
N VAL A 24 -11.96 10.38 7.92
CA VAL A 24 -12.20 10.50 9.36
C VAL A 24 -12.08 11.94 9.85
N GLN A 25 -12.74 12.25 10.96
CA GLN A 25 -12.55 13.52 11.66
C GLN A 25 -11.34 13.43 12.60
N GLY A 26 -10.43 14.39 12.51
CA GLY A 26 -9.26 14.49 13.39
C GLY A 26 -8.55 15.82 13.23
N ASP A 27 -7.68 16.16 14.19
CA ASP A 27 -6.75 17.27 14.05
C ASP A 27 -5.79 16.97 12.88
N PRO A 28 -5.34 17.95 12.08
CA PRO A 28 -4.44 17.74 10.94
C PRO A 28 -3.01 17.34 11.36
N ALA A 29 -2.12 17.11 10.39
CA ALA A 29 -0.70 16.83 10.65
C ALA A 29 -0.09 17.94 11.52
N SER A 30 0.91 17.62 12.34
CA SER A 30 1.51 18.62 13.22
C SER A 30 2.16 19.77 12.45
N SER A 31 2.49 19.54 11.18
CA SER A 31 3.00 20.50 10.22
C SER A 31 2.33 20.26 8.87
N PRO A 32 1.13 20.82 8.62
CA PRO A 32 0.45 20.65 7.34
C PRO A 32 1.32 21.13 6.17
N TYR A 33 1.12 20.55 4.99
CA TYR A 33 1.80 20.98 3.78
C TYR A 33 1.43 22.43 3.41
N GLU A 34 2.42 23.33 3.46
CA GLU A 34 2.25 24.77 3.16
C GLU A 34 2.63 25.16 1.72
N GLY A 35 3.03 24.20 0.88
CA GLY A 35 3.46 24.48 -0.49
C GLY A 35 2.29 24.72 -1.47
N PRO A 36 2.59 24.92 -2.77
CA PRO A 36 1.57 25.08 -3.80
C PRO A 36 0.75 23.80 -3.99
N MET A 37 -0.57 23.94 -4.09
CA MET A 37 -1.49 22.82 -4.34
C MET A 37 -1.65 22.50 -5.84
N ASP A 38 -1.42 23.48 -6.72
CA ASP A 38 -1.37 23.29 -8.17
C ASP A 38 0.10 23.16 -8.62
N LEU A 39 0.49 21.95 -8.98
CA LEU A 39 1.81 21.63 -9.50
C LEU A 39 1.69 20.83 -10.79
N PRO A 40 2.55 21.08 -11.79
CA PRO A 40 2.51 20.32 -13.04
C PRO A 40 2.80 18.84 -12.76
N ILE A 41 2.03 17.97 -13.41
CA ILE A 41 2.17 16.53 -13.36
C ILE A 41 2.71 16.02 -14.70
N ASP A 42 3.71 15.14 -14.64
CA ASP A 42 4.30 14.50 -15.82
C ASP A 42 4.01 13.00 -15.82
N TYR A 43 3.12 12.55 -16.71
CA TYR A 43 2.76 11.14 -16.87
C TYR A 43 3.62 10.38 -17.90
N ARG A 44 4.69 10.99 -18.44
CA ARG A 44 5.54 10.32 -19.43
C ARG A 44 6.49 9.34 -18.75
N ASP A 45 6.73 8.18 -19.35
CA ASP A 45 7.88 7.33 -19.02
C ASP A 45 9.17 8.06 -19.49
N PRO A 46 9.89 8.80 -18.62
CA PRO A 46 10.57 8.25 -17.43
C PRO A 46 10.40 9.09 -16.15
N ALA A 47 9.26 9.74 -15.98
CA ALA A 47 8.98 10.62 -14.85
C ALA A 47 9.17 9.88 -13.51
N THR A 48 9.79 10.56 -12.56
CA THR A 48 9.89 10.07 -11.18
C THR A 48 8.53 10.14 -10.49
N VAL A 49 8.36 9.39 -9.40
CA VAL A 49 7.13 9.43 -8.59
C VAL A 49 6.76 10.86 -8.20
N GLY A 50 7.75 11.67 -7.80
CA GLY A 50 7.51 13.07 -7.43
C GLY A 50 7.10 13.98 -8.59
N GLU A 51 7.42 13.63 -9.83
CA GLU A 51 7.00 14.39 -11.03
C GLU A 51 5.59 14.00 -11.48
N ARG A 52 5.19 12.73 -11.29
CA ARG A 52 3.84 12.24 -11.64
C ARG A 52 2.79 12.42 -10.55
N SER A 53 3.13 13.00 -9.40
CA SER A 53 2.22 13.12 -8.24
C SER A 53 2.02 14.54 -7.70
N GLY A 54 2.53 15.56 -8.40
CA GLY A 54 2.23 16.97 -8.12
C GLY A 54 2.37 17.35 -6.64
N ALA A 55 1.34 17.99 -6.09
CA ALA A 55 1.32 18.40 -4.68
C ALA A 55 1.20 17.23 -3.70
N ALA A 56 0.54 16.13 -4.08
CA ALA A 56 0.46 14.93 -3.23
C ALA A 56 1.86 14.39 -2.92
N GLY A 57 2.72 14.23 -3.92
CA GLY A 57 4.11 13.79 -3.72
C GLY A 57 4.96 14.76 -2.90
N ARG A 58 4.64 16.06 -2.91
CA ARG A 58 5.33 17.08 -2.11
C ARG A 58 4.87 17.14 -0.66
N ALA A 59 3.64 16.70 -0.39
CA ALA A 59 3.09 16.61 0.96
C ALA A 59 3.65 15.40 1.75
N LEU A 60 4.22 14.41 1.06
CA LEU A 60 4.75 13.21 1.71
C LEU A 60 5.97 13.51 2.61
N GLU A 61 5.98 12.84 3.76
CA GLU A 61 7.06 12.87 4.74
C GLU A 61 7.67 11.46 4.90
N CYS A 62 8.15 10.90 3.80
CA CYS A 62 8.77 9.56 3.75
C CYS A 62 10.13 9.52 4.44
N GLU A 63 10.59 8.32 4.76
CA GLU A 63 11.99 8.07 5.14
C GLU A 63 12.89 8.01 3.90
N GLY A 64 12.36 7.50 2.79
CA GLY A 64 13.02 7.40 1.49
C GLY A 64 12.39 8.25 0.40
N ALA A 65 12.64 7.88 -0.86
CA ALA A 65 11.89 8.43 -1.99
C ALA A 65 10.43 7.93 -1.94
N PRO A 66 9.47 8.69 -2.47
CA PRO A 66 8.10 8.19 -2.65
C PRO A 66 8.09 6.88 -3.43
N TYR A 67 7.28 5.93 -2.97
CA TYR A 67 7.20 4.58 -3.51
C TYR A 67 6.38 4.54 -4.80
N ASP A 68 5.18 5.10 -4.73
CA ASP A 68 4.26 5.14 -5.86
C ASP A 68 3.42 6.43 -5.81
N GLY A 69 2.78 6.74 -6.92
CA GLY A 69 1.98 7.95 -7.08
C GLY A 69 1.62 8.18 -8.53
N GLY A 70 0.62 9.02 -8.74
CA GLY A 70 0.06 9.28 -10.06
C GLY A 70 -1.10 10.27 -9.97
N GLY A 71 -2.05 10.14 -10.89
CA GLY A 71 -3.31 10.85 -10.92
C GLY A 71 -4.29 10.10 -11.82
N ALA A 72 -5.58 10.39 -11.69
CA ALA A 72 -6.60 9.71 -12.47
C ALA A 72 -6.72 10.30 -13.90
N ASP A 73 -7.10 9.45 -14.85
CA ASP A 73 -7.36 9.83 -16.25
C ASP A 73 -8.86 9.94 -16.50
N TYR A 74 -9.35 11.17 -16.51
CA TYR A 74 -10.77 11.50 -16.76
C TYR A 74 -11.12 11.55 -18.25
N ASP A 75 -10.12 11.59 -19.15
CA ASP A 75 -10.32 11.73 -20.60
C ASP A 75 -10.61 10.39 -21.30
N SER A 76 -10.32 9.26 -20.66
CA SER A 76 -10.51 7.92 -21.25
C SER A 76 -11.83 7.24 -20.87
N GLY A 77 -12.59 7.83 -19.95
CA GLY A 77 -13.81 7.24 -19.38
C GLY A 77 -13.51 6.14 -18.36
N LEU A 78 -12.30 6.10 -17.83
CA LEU A 78 -11.88 5.19 -16.75
C LEU A 78 -12.12 5.76 -15.34
N ALA A 79 -12.49 7.04 -15.24
CA ALA A 79 -12.85 7.72 -14.01
C ALA A 79 -14.04 8.65 -14.26
N SER A 80 -14.85 8.86 -13.22
CA SER A 80 -16.00 9.77 -13.24
C SER A 80 -15.90 10.84 -12.16
N VAL A 81 -16.42 12.04 -12.44
CA VAL A 81 -16.45 13.13 -11.46
C VAL A 81 -17.53 12.90 -10.40
N GLN A 82 -17.29 13.41 -9.20
CA GLN A 82 -18.14 13.21 -8.03
C GLN A 82 -18.66 14.55 -7.45
N ASP A 83 -19.69 14.47 -6.61
CA ASP A 83 -20.34 15.64 -6.01
C ASP A 83 -19.52 16.29 -4.86
N SER A 84 -18.47 15.62 -4.38
CA SER A 84 -17.68 16.08 -3.24
C SER A 84 -16.26 15.50 -3.27
N PRO A 85 -15.28 16.12 -2.60
CA PRO A 85 -13.90 15.63 -2.60
C PRO A 85 -13.78 14.27 -1.91
N ALA A 86 -14.57 14.02 -0.85
CA ALA A 86 -14.57 12.72 -0.17
C ALA A 86 -15.20 11.63 -1.04
N ALA A 87 -16.26 11.95 -1.80
CA ALA A 87 -16.86 11.03 -2.75
C ALA A 87 -15.90 10.73 -3.92
N ALA A 88 -15.10 11.70 -4.36
CA ALA A 88 -14.06 11.48 -5.38
C ALA A 88 -12.99 10.48 -4.90
N LEU A 89 -12.59 10.55 -3.63
CA LEU A 89 -11.64 9.59 -3.06
C LEU A 89 -12.26 8.20 -2.87
N ASP A 90 -13.51 8.13 -2.41
CA ASP A 90 -14.26 6.87 -2.26
C ASP A 90 -14.44 6.18 -3.62
N ASN A 91 -14.87 6.93 -4.63
CA ASN A 91 -15.03 6.43 -6.00
C ASN A 91 -13.70 5.93 -6.59
N LEU A 92 -12.57 6.56 -6.28
CA LEU A 92 -11.26 6.08 -6.72
C LEU A 92 -10.96 4.67 -6.19
N PHE A 93 -11.29 4.36 -4.94
CA PHE A 93 -11.10 3.01 -4.40
C PHE A 93 -12.11 1.99 -4.95
N GLU A 94 -13.31 2.43 -5.32
CA GLU A 94 -14.32 1.57 -5.94
C GLU A 94 -14.01 1.24 -7.42
N GLU A 95 -13.51 2.21 -8.18
CA GLU A 95 -13.30 2.10 -9.64
C GLU A 95 -11.87 1.75 -10.03
N ASP A 96 -10.88 2.25 -9.30
CA ASP A 96 -9.46 2.13 -9.68
C ASP A 96 -8.71 1.16 -8.76
N VAL A 97 -7.97 0.24 -9.37
CA VAL A 97 -7.15 -0.72 -8.65
C VAL A 97 -5.80 -0.08 -8.34
N ILE A 98 -5.81 1.00 -7.55
CA ILE A 98 -4.57 1.47 -6.92
C ILE A 98 -4.25 0.48 -5.78
N GLY A 99 -3.63 -0.64 -6.16
CA GLY A 99 -3.22 -1.66 -5.21
C GLY A 99 -2.27 -1.09 -4.16
N ALA A 100 -2.30 -1.67 -2.95
CA ALA A 100 -1.43 -1.32 -1.82
C ALA A 100 -1.74 0.01 -1.08
N LEU A 101 -3.00 0.47 -1.08
CA LEU A 101 -3.47 1.61 -0.30
C LEU A 101 -4.61 1.23 0.67
N PRO A 102 -4.62 1.72 1.92
CA PRO A 102 -5.78 1.57 2.80
C PRO A 102 -6.98 2.34 2.22
N GLU A 103 -8.18 1.78 2.30
CA GLU A 103 -9.39 2.43 1.78
C GLU A 103 -9.97 3.46 2.77
N GLU A 104 -9.53 3.43 4.03
CA GLU A 104 -10.03 4.30 5.11
C GLU A 104 -8.92 4.92 5.95
N GLY A 105 -9.29 5.91 6.77
CA GLY A 105 -8.37 6.55 7.73
C GLY A 105 -7.72 7.84 7.22
N TYR A 106 -8.19 8.37 6.10
CA TYR A 106 -7.74 9.66 5.58
C TYR A 106 -8.37 10.82 6.32
N ARG A 107 -7.74 11.99 6.29
CA ARG A 107 -8.31 13.24 6.82
C ARG A 107 -8.11 14.37 5.84
N VAL A 108 -8.95 15.39 5.92
CA VAL A 108 -8.71 16.67 5.24
C VAL A 108 -7.56 17.38 5.97
N GLU A 109 -6.44 17.53 5.28
CA GLU A 109 -5.28 18.27 5.81
C GLU A 109 -5.37 19.75 5.49
N ARG A 110 -5.79 20.07 4.27
CA ARG A 110 -5.84 21.44 3.75
C ARG A 110 -6.87 21.58 2.64
N GLU A 111 -7.52 22.73 2.60
CA GLU A 111 -8.34 23.18 1.46
C GLU A 111 -7.74 24.47 0.91
N ASP A 112 -7.58 24.57 -0.41
CA ASP A 112 -7.05 25.77 -1.06
C ASP A 112 -7.45 25.82 -2.54
N ASP A 113 -7.99 26.95 -3.00
CA ASP A 113 -8.31 27.23 -4.41
C ASP A 113 -9.02 26.08 -5.17
N GLY A 114 -10.11 25.56 -4.58
CA GLY A 114 -10.89 24.46 -5.16
C GLY A 114 -10.23 23.08 -5.03
N ARG A 115 -9.10 22.97 -4.31
CA ARG A 115 -8.43 21.70 -4.01
C ARG A 115 -8.58 21.29 -2.55
N VAL A 116 -8.58 19.98 -2.33
CA VAL A 116 -8.52 19.37 -1.00
C VAL A 116 -7.36 18.40 -0.96
N LEU A 117 -6.44 18.62 -0.01
CA LEU A 117 -5.39 17.67 0.35
C LEU A 117 -5.96 16.71 1.40
N PHE A 118 -5.97 15.43 1.07
CA PHE A 118 -6.17 14.36 2.04
C PHE A 118 -4.83 13.76 2.46
N SER A 119 -4.71 13.41 3.74
CA SER A 119 -3.55 12.68 4.24
C SER A 119 -3.95 11.44 5.04
N TYR A 120 -3.13 10.39 4.90
CA TYR A 120 -3.06 9.27 5.80
C TYR A 120 -1.76 9.37 6.59
N ASP A 121 -1.87 9.33 7.92
CA ASP A 121 -0.77 9.70 8.79
C ASP A 121 -0.34 8.62 9.73
N VAL A 122 0.99 8.50 9.85
CA VAL A 122 1.63 7.56 10.77
C VAL A 122 2.60 8.34 11.63
N GLY A 123 2.32 8.37 12.93
CA GLY A 123 3.15 9.13 13.87
C GLY A 123 3.20 10.64 13.58
N ALA A 124 2.06 11.21 13.16
CA ALA A 124 1.90 12.63 12.78
C ALA A 124 2.74 13.07 11.55
N ARG A 125 3.11 12.11 10.69
CA ARG A 125 3.77 12.36 9.41
C ARG A 125 2.90 11.83 8.27
N THR A 126 2.75 12.61 7.22
CA THR A 126 1.93 12.24 6.05
C THR A 126 2.64 11.13 5.26
N LYS A 127 2.02 9.95 5.20
CA LYS A 127 2.55 8.76 4.49
C LYS A 127 1.86 8.47 3.18
N ILE A 128 0.61 8.88 3.04
CA ILE A 128 -0.15 8.82 1.80
C ILE A 128 -0.85 10.16 1.67
N ALA A 129 -0.86 10.70 0.45
CA ALA A 129 -1.53 11.94 0.16
C ALA A 129 -2.36 11.82 -1.12
N PHE A 130 -3.52 12.48 -1.12
CA PHE A 130 -4.35 12.67 -2.31
C PHE A 130 -4.68 14.15 -2.44
N VAL A 131 -4.74 14.63 -3.68
CA VAL A 131 -5.30 15.95 -3.97
C VAL A 131 -6.53 15.76 -4.84
N ALA A 132 -7.68 16.20 -4.35
CA ALA A 132 -8.90 16.32 -5.11
C ALA A 132 -9.07 17.77 -5.60
N PHE A 133 -9.63 17.95 -6.79
CA PHE A 133 -9.88 19.25 -7.40
C PHE A 133 -11.34 19.36 -7.87
N ASP A 134 -11.96 20.50 -7.56
CA ASP A 134 -13.28 20.90 -8.05
C ASP A 134 -13.10 21.61 -9.40
N SER A 135 -13.82 21.18 -10.43
CA SER A 135 -13.66 21.54 -11.86
C SER A 135 -12.84 20.55 -12.70
N VAL A 136 -12.82 19.27 -12.32
CA VAL A 136 -12.43 18.20 -13.24
C VAL A 136 -13.56 18.00 -14.25
N THR A 137 -13.23 17.76 -15.52
CA THR A 137 -14.20 17.37 -16.56
C THR A 137 -13.95 15.94 -16.96
N ASP A 138 -14.99 15.10 -16.97
CA ASP A 138 -14.89 13.71 -17.41
C ASP A 138 -15.14 13.51 -18.90
N TYR A 139 -14.99 12.26 -19.36
CA TYR A 139 -15.21 11.84 -20.75
C TYR A 139 -16.61 12.18 -21.30
N ASN A 140 -17.64 12.18 -20.45
CA ASN A 140 -19.00 12.51 -20.85
C ASN A 140 -19.25 14.04 -20.90
N GLY A 141 -18.29 14.82 -20.42
CA GLY A 141 -18.37 16.28 -20.31
C GLY A 141 -19.06 16.75 -19.03
N ASP A 142 -19.22 15.87 -18.04
CA ASP A 142 -19.70 16.25 -16.71
C ASP A 142 -18.56 16.93 -15.94
N GLU A 143 -18.89 17.91 -15.10
CA GLU A 143 -17.92 18.68 -14.31
C GLU A 143 -18.18 18.49 -12.82
N GLY A 144 -17.13 18.24 -12.04
CA GLY A 144 -17.24 18.02 -10.60
C GLY A 144 -15.89 17.78 -9.93
N TRP A 145 -15.92 17.06 -8.80
CA TRP A 145 -14.73 16.69 -8.04
C TRP A 145 -14.05 15.46 -8.61
N GLY A 146 -12.74 15.51 -8.75
CA GLY A 146 -11.92 14.34 -9.08
C GLY A 146 -10.58 14.37 -8.34
N VAL A 147 -9.99 13.20 -8.10
CA VAL A 147 -8.60 13.06 -7.66
C VAL A 147 -7.66 13.43 -8.80
N GLU A 148 -6.94 14.55 -8.67
CA GLU A 148 -5.95 15.01 -9.65
C GLU A 148 -4.57 14.37 -9.44
N ALA A 149 -4.23 14.04 -8.20
CA ALA A 149 -2.92 13.51 -7.84
C ALA A 149 -2.96 12.65 -6.58
N TRP A 150 -2.09 11.67 -6.49
CA TRP A 150 -1.86 10.85 -5.31
C TRP A 150 -0.41 10.42 -5.18
N ALA A 151 0.02 10.11 -3.97
CA ALA A 151 1.33 9.53 -3.70
C ALA A 151 1.36 8.76 -2.38
N GLN A 152 2.28 7.80 -2.28
CA GLN A 152 2.57 7.07 -1.03
C GLN A 152 4.07 6.92 -0.77
N CYS A 153 4.41 6.87 0.51
CA CYS A 153 5.69 6.37 1.00
C CYS A 153 5.78 4.84 0.86
N ASP A 154 6.96 4.27 1.15
CA ASP A 154 7.13 2.81 1.12
C ASP A 154 6.14 2.15 2.09
N PRO A 155 5.35 1.14 1.67
CA PRO A 155 4.43 0.42 2.54
C PRO A 155 5.03 -0.07 3.86
N SER A 156 6.35 -0.28 3.95
CA SER A 156 7.02 -0.61 5.23
C SER A 156 6.86 0.48 6.30
N GLU A 157 6.61 1.73 5.89
CA GLU A 157 6.38 2.88 6.77
C GLU A 157 4.94 2.96 7.32
N LEU A 158 4.00 2.16 6.80
CA LEU A 158 2.63 2.06 7.32
C LEU A 158 2.56 1.18 8.57
N PRO A 159 1.51 1.21 9.39
CA PRO A 159 1.34 0.25 10.50
C PRO A 159 1.28 -1.20 10.00
N ALA A 160 1.78 -2.16 10.79
CA ALA A 160 1.79 -3.58 10.40
C ALA A 160 0.40 -4.11 10.06
N THR A 161 -0.62 -3.73 10.85
CA THR A 161 -2.02 -4.11 10.61
C THR A 161 -2.51 -3.65 9.24
N VAL A 162 -2.13 -2.45 8.80
CA VAL A 162 -2.53 -1.92 7.50
C VAL A 162 -1.88 -2.73 6.38
N THR A 163 -0.58 -3.01 6.48
CA THR A 163 0.08 -3.84 5.45
C THR A 163 -0.43 -5.27 5.43
N ASP A 164 -0.80 -5.84 6.59
CA ASP A 164 -1.38 -7.18 6.68
C ASP A 164 -2.77 -7.22 6.00
N ASP A 165 -3.61 -6.20 6.22
CA ASP A 165 -4.92 -6.06 5.58
C ASP A 165 -4.79 -5.89 4.06
N LEU A 166 -3.73 -5.22 3.60
CA LEU A 166 -3.38 -5.08 2.18
C LEU A 166 -2.72 -6.33 1.58
N GLY A 167 -2.50 -7.37 2.39
CA GLY A 167 -1.81 -8.59 1.95
C GLY A 167 -0.32 -8.41 1.66
N ILE A 168 0.27 -7.28 2.08
CA ILE A 168 1.68 -6.95 1.90
C ILE A 168 2.47 -7.48 3.09
N GLN A 169 3.25 -8.51 2.84
CA GLN A 169 4.08 -9.15 3.85
C GLN A 169 5.45 -8.47 3.91
N VAL A 170 5.55 -7.46 4.79
CA VAL A 170 6.79 -6.72 5.02
C VAL A 170 7.77 -7.54 5.86
N TRP A 171 9.03 -7.59 5.42
CA TRP A 171 10.11 -8.30 6.10
C TRP A 171 10.84 -7.40 7.09
N GLU A 172 11.54 -7.99 8.05
CA GLU A 172 12.40 -7.30 9.01
C GLU A 172 13.87 -7.58 8.71
N ASP A 173 14.74 -6.60 8.94
CA ASP A 173 16.19 -6.75 8.86
C ASP A 173 16.78 -7.28 10.16
N SER A 174 18.10 -7.51 10.20
CA SER A 174 18.78 -8.10 11.37
C SER A 174 18.72 -7.25 12.65
N SER A 175 18.25 -6.00 12.58
CA SER A 175 18.01 -5.15 13.74
C SER A 175 16.55 -5.19 14.23
N GLY A 176 15.69 -5.92 13.53
CA GLY A 176 14.24 -5.95 13.76
C GLY A 176 13.51 -4.75 13.18
N GLN A 177 14.15 -3.99 12.29
CA GLN A 177 13.49 -2.88 11.58
C GLN A 177 12.82 -3.41 10.32
N ARG A 178 11.64 -2.89 10.01
CA ARG A 178 10.92 -3.22 8.79
C ARG A 178 11.73 -2.77 7.57
N ALA A 179 12.02 -3.71 6.69
CA ALA A 179 12.74 -3.46 5.45
C ALA A 179 11.78 -2.82 4.42
N PRO A 180 12.26 -1.84 3.62
CA PRO A 180 11.49 -1.27 2.51
C PRO A 180 11.01 -2.35 1.55
N VAL A 181 9.75 -2.27 1.12
CA VAL A 181 9.17 -3.25 0.20
C VAL A 181 9.80 -3.19 -1.19
N THR A 182 10.36 -2.03 -1.56
CA THR A 182 11.23 -1.85 -2.73
C THR A 182 12.45 -2.77 -2.71
N ARG A 183 12.90 -3.18 -1.52
CA ARG A 183 13.99 -4.14 -1.34
C ARG A 183 13.47 -5.56 -1.26
N ILE A 184 12.47 -5.82 -0.43
CA ILE A 184 11.93 -7.16 -0.20
C ILE A 184 10.47 -7.09 0.23
N GLN A 185 9.63 -7.89 -0.41
CA GLN A 185 8.25 -8.08 0.00
C GLN A 185 7.76 -9.46 -0.35
N SER A 186 6.81 -9.95 0.42
CA SER A 186 5.98 -11.07 0.02
C SER A 186 4.53 -10.65 -0.15
N PHE A 187 3.76 -11.40 -0.93
CA PHE A 187 2.33 -11.20 -1.08
C PHE A 187 1.67 -12.52 -1.47
N GLN A 188 0.38 -12.65 -1.14
CA GLN A 188 -0.41 -13.79 -1.60
C GLN A 188 -0.81 -13.62 -3.06
N GLY A 189 -0.92 -14.73 -3.77
CA GLY A 189 -1.41 -14.75 -5.13
C GLY A 189 -2.85 -14.27 -5.23
N ALA A 190 -3.20 -13.72 -6.39
CA ALA A 190 -4.50 -13.10 -6.61
C ALA A 190 -5.63 -14.13 -6.69
N GLU A 191 -6.77 -13.83 -6.07
CA GLU A 191 -7.97 -14.68 -6.08
C GLU A 191 -8.52 -14.91 -7.49
N HIS A 192 -8.46 -13.91 -8.38
CA HIS A 192 -8.94 -14.07 -9.75
C HIS A 192 -8.11 -15.05 -10.59
N CYS A 193 -6.93 -15.45 -10.08
CA CYS A 193 -6.08 -16.49 -10.64
C CYS A 193 -6.15 -17.82 -9.89
N ASP A 194 -7.00 -17.91 -8.84
CA ASP A 194 -7.10 -19.06 -7.92
C ASP A 194 -5.78 -19.34 -7.18
N TRP A 195 -4.97 -18.30 -6.93
CA TRP A 195 -3.62 -18.41 -6.36
C TRP A 195 -3.55 -18.03 -4.87
N GLN A 196 -4.68 -18.03 -4.14
CA GLN A 196 -4.69 -17.58 -2.74
C GLN A 196 -3.78 -18.41 -1.81
N ASP A 197 -3.46 -19.65 -2.19
CA ASP A 197 -2.55 -20.54 -1.44
C ASP A 197 -1.07 -20.41 -1.86
N ILE A 198 -0.76 -19.54 -2.84
CA ILE A 198 0.59 -19.30 -3.36
C ILE A 198 1.13 -18.01 -2.77
N THR A 199 2.34 -18.07 -2.21
CA THR A 199 3.04 -16.86 -1.75
C THR A 199 4.17 -16.51 -2.71
N PHE A 200 4.21 -15.26 -3.15
CA PHE A 200 5.30 -14.69 -3.93
C PHE A 200 6.25 -13.93 -3.00
N LEU A 201 7.55 -14.00 -3.28
CA LEU A 201 8.60 -13.23 -2.62
C LEU A 201 9.38 -12.48 -3.69
N HIS A 202 9.29 -11.16 -3.68
CA HIS A 202 10.11 -10.28 -4.51
C HIS A 202 11.32 -9.82 -3.71
N LEU A 203 12.51 -9.98 -4.30
CA LEU A 203 13.77 -9.54 -3.71
C LEU A 203 14.55 -8.73 -4.73
N SER A 204 14.65 -7.43 -4.52
CA SER A 204 15.42 -6.52 -5.36
C SER A 204 16.91 -6.63 -5.08
N ARG A 205 17.70 -6.61 -6.16
CA ARG A 205 19.16 -6.66 -6.19
C ARG A 205 19.69 -5.70 -7.25
N ASP A 206 20.99 -5.45 -7.25
CA ASP A 206 21.65 -4.62 -8.27
C ASP A 206 21.39 -5.12 -9.71
N SER A 207 21.14 -6.42 -9.88
CA SER A 207 20.87 -7.06 -11.17
C SER A 207 19.40 -7.05 -11.59
N GLY A 208 18.50 -6.51 -10.78
CA GLY A 208 17.04 -6.58 -10.95
C GLY A 208 16.35 -7.27 -9.77
N THR A 209 15.07 -7.61 -9.95
CA THR A 209 14.25 -8.26 -8.92
C THR A 209 14.13 -9.75 -9.19
N ASP A 210 14.53 -10.56 -8.21
CA ASP A 210 14.26 -11.99 -8.21
C ASP A 210 12.87 -12.24 -7.64
N GLU A 211 12.14 -13.19 -8.21
CA GLU A 211 10.86 -13.66 -7.70
C GLU A 211 10.99 -15.14 -7.29
N TYR A 212 10.70 -15.43 -6.02
CA TYR A 212 10.67 -16.78 -5.46
C TYR A 212 9.25 -17.13 -5.07
N VAL A 213 8.85 -18.38 -5.28
CA VAL A 213 7.45 -18.78 -5.16
C VAL A 213 7.31 -19.94 -4.18
N ARG A 214 6.39 -19.78 -3.23
CA ARG A 214 5.91 -20.85 -2.38
C ARG A 214 4.63 -21.44 -2.97
N ASP A 215 4.80 -22.38 -3.88
CA ASP A 215 3.72 -23.12 -4.51
C ASP A 215 3.74 -24.56 -3.98
N ARG A 216 2.82 -24.88 -3.07
CA ARG A 216 2.78 -26.19 -2.41
C ARG A 216 2.11 -27.28 -3.24
N HIS A 217 1.40 -26.90 -4.29
CA HIS A 217 0.55 -27.80 -5.08
C HIS A 217 1.01 -27.91 -6.55
N ASP A 218 2.18 -27.35 -6.87
CA ASP A 218 2.83 -27.37 -8.18
C ASP A 218 1.98 -26.69 -9.29
N GLU A 219 1.09 -25.77 -8.93
CA GLU A 219 0.22 -25.02 -9.85
C GLU A 219 1.02 -24.18 -10.86
N LEU A 220 2.17 -23.67 -10.42
CA LEU A 220 3.08 -22.82 -11.20
C LEU A 220 4.37 -23.54 -11.61
N ALA A 221 4.49 -24.86 -11.41
CA ALA A 221 5.72 -25.61 -11.69
C ALA A 221 6.32 -25.38 -13.09
N GLY A 222 5.46 -25.13 -14.11
CA GLY A 222 5.90 -24.78 -15.47
C GLY A 222 6.70 -23.49 -15.56
N PHE A 223 6.48 -22.54 -14.67
CA PHE A 223 7.12 -21.22 -14.62
C PHE A 223 8.35 -21.16 -13.71
N LEU A 224 8.59 -22.21 -12.92
CA LEU A 224 9.62 -22.25 -11.90
C LEU A 224 10.89 -22.95 -12.39
N ARG A 225 12.06 -22.50 -11.91
CA ARG A 225 13.38 -23.07 -12.26
C ARG A 225 13.63 -24.43 -11.61
N THR A 226 13.05 -24.63 -10.42
CA THR A 226 13.07 -25.87 -9.65
C THR A 226 11.68 -26.09 -9.04
N SER A 227 11.53 -27.05 -8.12
CA SER A 227 10.26 -27.28 -7.40
C SER A 227 10.34 -26.76 -5.97
N PHE A 228 9.17 -26.44 -5.40
CA PHE A 228 9.02 -26.28 -3.96
C PHE A 228 9.42 -27.57 -3.23
N ASP A 229 9.96 -27.42 -2.02
CA ASP A 229 10.30 -28.52 -1.12
C ASP A 229 10.19 -28.03 0.32
N GLY A 230 9.14 -28.47 1.01
CA GLY A 230 8.85 -28.07 2.40
C GLY A 230 9.68 -28.80 3.46
N THR A 231 10.61 -29.67 3.04
CA THR A 231 11.50 -30.43 3.92
C THR A 231 12.94 -30.40 3.40
N ALA A 232 13.32 -29.27 2.83
CA ALA A 232 14.60 -29.12 2.17
C ALA A 232 15.76 -29.20 3.18
N SER A 233 16.97 -29.42 2.68
CA SER A 233 18.19 -29.18 3.46
C SER A 233 18.86 -27.91 2.95
N LEU A 234 19.41 -27.11 3.88
CA LEU A 234 20.12 -25.89 3.52
C LEU A 234 21.44 -26.24 2.83
N PRO A 235 21.70 -25.74 1.61
CA PRO A 235 22.98 -25.95 0.94
C PRO A 235 24.14 -25.34 1.73
N HIS A 236 25.30 -26.01 1.75
CA HIS A 236 26.49 -25.53 2.48
C HIS A 236 27.01 -24.16 2.03
N ASN A 237 26.67 -23.74 0.81
CA ASN A 237 27.03 -22.45 0.23
C ASN A 237 25.87 -21.44 0.25
N ALA A 238 24.77 -21.75 0.94
CA ALA A 238 23.72 -20.78 1.17
C ALA A 238 24.21 -19.68 2.11
N THR A 239 23.78 -18.44 1.85
CA THR A 239 24.15 -17.28 2.63
C THR A 239 22.91 -16.64 3.23
N SER A 240 22.94 -16.37 4.53
CA SER A 240 21.89 -15.59 5.21
C SER A 240 21.83 -14.18 4.62
N THR A 241 20.61 -13.69 4.44
CA THR A 241 20.37 -12.30 4.05
C THR A 241 20.20 -11.38 5.27
N GLY A 242 20.05 -11.95 6.47
CA GLY A 242 19.63 -11.27 7.69
C GLY A 242 18.17 -10.82 7.70
N LEU A 243 17.42 -11.09 6.63
CA LEU A 243 16.01 -10.74 6.50
C LEU A 243 15.15 -11.85 7.11
N HIS A 244 14.15 -11.49 7.90
CA HIS A 244 13.25 -12.45 8.53
C HIS A 244 11.80 -11.98 8.53
N ARG A 245 10.88 -12.95 8.59
CA ARG A 245 9.45 -12.73 8.73
C ARG A 245 8.80 -13.98 9.30
N ASP A 246 7.79 -13.82 10.17
CA ASP A 246 7.02 -14.92 10.77
C ASP A 246 7.89 -16.04 11.36
N GLY A 247 8.97 -15.67 12.06
CA GLY A 247 9.88 -16.63 12.68
C GLY A 247 10.75 -17.41 11.69
N ARG A 248 10.87 -16.98 10.43
CA ARG A 248 11.75 -17.58 9.42
C ARG A 248 12.75 -16.57 8.88
N GLU A 249 13.99 -17.00 8.69
CA GLU A 249 15.06 -16.23 8.07
C GLU A 249 15.25 -16.64 6.60
N LEU A 250 15.49 -15.66 5.74
CA LEU A 250 15.76 -15.84 4.33
C LEU A 250 17.25 -16.09 4.07
N TRP A 251 17.52 -17.22 3.41
CA TRP A 251 18.83 -17.64 2.93
C TRP A 251 18.81 -17.81 1.41
N LEU A 252 19.91 -17.48 0.74
CA LEU A 252 20.03 -17.60 -0.72
C LEU A 252 21.13 -18.59 -1.10
N GLY A 253 20.82 -19.50 -2.01
CA GLY A 253 21.82 -20.35 -2.66
C GLY A 253 22.69 -19.56 -3.63
N SER A 254 23.91 -20.03 -3.90
CA SER A 254 24.87 -19.31 -4.75
C SER A 254 24.43 -19.15 -6.21
N THR A 255 23.53 -19.99 -6.71
CA THR A 255 23.01 -19.93 -8.09
C THR A 255 21.74 -19.11 -8.20
N HIS A 256 21.14 -18.70 -7.07
CA HIS A 256 19.88 -17.95 -7.02
C HIS A 256 18.68 -18.68 -7.66
N ASP A 257 18.78 -19.99 -7.94
CA ASP A 257 17.66 -20.77 -8.47
C ASP A 257 16.57 -21.06 -7.41
N ALA A 258 16.87 -20.78 -6.14
CA ALA A 258 15.94 -20.92 -5.02
C ALA A 258 16.36 -20.05 -3.82
N ALA A 259 15.35 -19.63 -3.07
CA ALA A 259 15.43 -19.11 -1.71
C ALA A 259 15.17 -20.23 -0.71
N TYR A 260 15.74 -20.11 0.49
CA TYR A 260 15.57 -21.05 1.59
C TYR A 260 15.06 -20.30 2.81
N LEU A 261 13.96 -20.77 3.38
CA LEU A 261 13.28 -20.16 4.52
C LEU A 261 13.50 -21.05 5.73
N VAL A 262 14.46 -20.67 6.55
CA VAL A 262 14.92 -21.44 7.72
C VAL A 262 14.17 -20.95 8.95
N SER A 263 13.51 -21.84 9.68
CA SER A 263 12.85 -21.48 10.93
C SER A 263 13.88 -21.04 11.99
N LEU A 264 13.56 -19.96 12.71
CA LEU A 264 14.35 -19.42 13.82
C LEU A 264 14.20 -20.28 15.08
N ASP A 265 13.11 -21.04 15.19
CA ASP A 265 12.83 -21.93 16.33
C ASP A 265 13.39 -23.35 16.12
N ASP A 266 13.49 -23.79 14.86
CA ASP A 266 14.01 -25.11 14.48
C ASP A 266 14.81 -25.01 13.16
N SER A 267 16.15 -25.07 13.26
CA SER A 267 17.02 -24.93 12.10
C SER A 267 16.93 -26.07 11.09
N ASP A 268 16.29 -27.20 11.45
CA ASP A 268 16.05 -28.31 10.54
C ASP A 268 14.71 -28.15 9.76
N ASP A 269 13.85 -27.21 10.16
CA ASP A 269 12.64 -26.82 9.42
C ASP A 269 12.98 -25.77 8.36
N ILE A 270 13.15 -26.25 7.13
CA ILE A 270 13.59 -25.45 5.99
C ILE A 270 12.66 -25.69 4.80
N GLU A 271 12.12 -24.59 4.27
CA GLU A 271 11.44 -24.62 2.97
C GLU A 271 12.37 -24.12 1.88
N ARG A 272 12.35 -24.77 0.71
CA ARG A 272 12.97 -24.26 -0.52
C ARG A 272 11.89 -23.67 -1.42
N TRP A 273 12.02 -22.38 -1.71
CA TRP A 273 11.13 -21.65 -2.60
C TRP A 273 11.85 -21.45 -3.95
N PRO A 274 11.41 -22.10 -5.03
CA PRO A 274 12.04 -21.97 -6.35
C PRO A 274 11.92 -20.54 -6.89
N ALA A 275 12.96 -20.08 -7.58
CA ALA A 275 12.91 -18.85 -8.36
C ALA A 275 12.08 -19.05 -9.64
N SER A 276 11.38 -18.01 -10.08
CA SER A 276 10.68 -17.98 -11.36
C SER A 276 11.66 -17.85 -12.54
N LYS A 277 11.24 -18.34 -13.70
CA LYS A 277 12.01 -18.21 -14.96
C LYS A 277 11.95 -16.78 -15.49
N GLN A 278 10.84 -16.12 -15.25
CA GLN A 278 10.46 -14.76 -15.62
C GLN A 278 9.38 -14.28 -14.63
N PRO A 279 9.13 -12.96 -14.49
CA PRO A 279 8.06 -12.45 -13.63
C PRO A 279 6.73 -13.13 -13.92
N ILE A 280 6.08 -13.65 -12.89
CA ILE A 280 4.76 -14.28 -12.98
C ILE A 280 3.71 -13.22 -12.68
N GLY A 281 2.88 -12.94 -13.67
CA GLY A 281 1.68 -12.12 -13.52
C GLY A 281 0.44 -12.94 -13.88
N CYS A 282 -0.71 -12.48 -13.40
CA CYS A 282 -2.00 -12.96 -13.88
C CYS A 282 -2.16 -12.64 -15.37
N LEU A 283 -2.62 -13.63 -16.14
CA LEU A 283 -2.86 -13.55 -17.59
C LEU A 283 -4.33 -13.34 -17.91
#